data_AF-A0A0S8BIK1-F1
#
_entry.id   AF-A0A0S8BIK1-F1
#
_cell.length_a   1.000
_cell.length_b   1.000
_cell.length_c   1.000
_cell.angle_alpha   90.00
_cell.angle_beta   90.00
_cell.angle_gamma   90.00
#
_symmetry.space_group_name_H-M   'P 1'
#
loop_
_entity.id
_entity.type
_entity.pdbx_description
1 polymer ?
#
loop_
_entity_poly.entity_id
_entity_poly.type
_entity_poly.pdbx_seq_one_letter_code
_entity_poly.pdbx_strand_id
1 'polypeptide(L)'
;WKTKHPKDYLQHAGTSQGISGNQQLTHDDLPLEFMMNALRLVDGFPTVLFGERTGMASTGMIGPLERAEELGLVERDAIHIRPTARGQQYLNDLLALFIKD
;
A
#
# COMPACT_ATOMS: atom_id res chain seq x y z
N TRP A 1 -13.61 -11.84 -3.33
CA TRP A 1 -14.38 -11.05 -4.33
C TRP A 1 -15.04 -9.90 -3.61
N LYS A 2 -14.74 -8.64 -3.98
CA LYS A 2 -15.20 -7.44 -3.26
C LYS A 2 -16.67 -7.13 -3.59
N THR A 3 -17.50 -7.04 -2.57
CA THR A 3 -18.88 -6.54 -2.66
C THR A 3 -18.84 -5.04 -2.99
N LYS A 4 -19.34 -4.66 -4.16
CA LYS A 4 -19.22 -3.32 -4.77
C LYS A 4 -20.32 -2.33 -4.34
N HIS A 5 -20.94 -2.49 -3.17
CA HIS A 5 -22.09 -1.65 -2.80
C HIS A 5 -21.92 -0.98 -1.41
N PRO A 6 -21.86 0.37 -1.36
CA PRO A 6 -21.74 1.14 -0.11
C PRO A 6 -22.89 0.92 0.90
N LYS A 7 -24.05 0.43 0.43
CA LYS A 7 -25.23 0.20 1.26
C LYS A 7 -25.10 -1.01 2.20
N ASP A 8 -24.37 -2.05 1.81
CA ASP A 8 -24.21 -3.24 2.66
C ASP A 8 -23.23 -3.02 3.83
N TYR A 9 -22.25 -2.12 3.64
CA TYR A 9 -21.26 -1.76 4.66
C TYR A 9 -21.90 -1.08 5.88
N LEU A 10 -22.93 -0.25 5.65
CA LEU A 10 -23.66 0.43 6.72
C LEU A 10 -24.67 -0.47 7.44
N GLN A 11 -25.12 -1.58 6.83
CA GLN A 11 -26.06 -2.51 7.46
C GLN A 11 -25.40 -3.58 8.35
N HIS A 12 -24.09 -3.83 8.20
CA HIS A 12 -23.38 -4.90 8.93
C HIS A 12 -22.27 -4.39 9.85
N ALA A 13 -22.16 -3.07 10.04
CA ALA A 13 -21.24 -2.48 11.00
C ALA A 13 -21.66 -2.87 12.44
N GLY A 14 -20.92 -3.81 13.03
CA GLY A 14 -21.12 -4.26 14.41
C GLY A 14 -21.64 -5.69 14.59
N THR A 15 -21.84 -6.47 13.53
CA THR A 15 -22.15 -7.91 13.64
C THR A 15 -20.97 -8.77 13.20
N SER A 16 -20.91 -10.02 13.68
CA SER A 16 -19.90 -11.02 13.30
C SER A 16 -19.91 -11.40 11.81
N GLN A 17 -20.86 -10.89 11.02
CA GLN A 17 -20.88 -10.96 9.55
C GLN A 17 -20.14 -9.80 8.87
N GLY A 18 -19.76 -8.75 9.60
CA GLY A 18 -18.84 -7.71 9.14
C GLY A 18 -17.37 -8.11 9.21
N ILE A 19 -17.06 -9.26 9.84
CA ILE A 19 -15.72 -9.85 9.85
C ILE A 19 -15.60 -10.70 8.57
N SER A 20 -15.31 -10.03 7.47
CA SER A 20 -15.07 -10.68 6.19
C SER A 20 -13.61 -11.16 6.15
N GLY A 21 -13.39 -12.43 6.51
CA GLY A 21 -12.15 -13.18 6.25
C GLY A 21 -10.99 -12.86 7.18
N ASN A 22 -10.69 -13.76 8.12
CA ASN A 22 -9.44 -13.74 8.86
C ASN A 22 -8.35 -14.38 7.99
N GLN A 23 -7.82 -13.63 7.02
CA GLN A 23 -6.66 -14.06 6.25
C GLN A 23 -5.43 -13.75 7.12
N GLN A 24 -4.76 -14.78 7.65
CA GLN A 24 -3.47 -14.58 8.30
C GLN A 24 -2.49 -14.10 7.24
N LEU A 25 -2.14 -12.81 7.30
CA LEU A 25 -1.14 -12.22 6.42
C LEU A 25 0.18 -12.95 6.65
N THR A 26 0.74 -13.45 5.56
CA THR A 26 2.09 -13.99 5.59
C THR A 26 3.08 -12.83 5.69
N HIS A 27 4.30 -13.11 6.15
CA HIS A 27 5.33 -12.07 6.25
C HIS A 27 5.59 -11.36 4.92
N ASP A 28 5.35 -12.02 3.79
CA ASP A 28 5.50 -11.46 2.45
C ASP A 28 4.36 -10.51 2.03
N ASP A 29 3.21 -10.53 2.71
CA ASP A 29 2.05 -9.66 2.38
C ASP A 29 2.14 -8.27 3.04
N LEU A 30 2.93 -8.15 4.11
CA LEU A 30 3.06 -6.93 4.91
C LEU A 30 3.52 -5.69 4.13
N PRO A 31 4.47 -5.77 3.17
CA PRO A 31 4.94 -4.59 2.43
C PRO A 31 3.87 -4.04 1.50
N LEU A 32 3.10 -4.92 0.84
CA LEU A 32 1.99 -4.53 -0.01
C LEU A 32 0.87 -3.88 0.81
N GLU A 33 0.53 -4.45 1.97
CA GLU A 33 -0.45 -3.85 2.87
C GLU A 33 -0.06 -2.48 3.37
N PHE A 34 1.21 -2.31 3.76
CA PHE A 34 1.74 -1.00 4.12
C PHE A 34 1.57 -0.03 2.96
N MET A 35 1.99 -0.45 1.75
CA MET A 35 1.99 0.41 0.57
C MET A 35 0.58 0.79 0.10
N MET A 36 -0.40 -0.11 0.25
CA MET A 36 -1.82 0.18 0.02
C MET A 36 -2.32 1.35 0.86
N ASN A 37 -1.85 1.46 2.10
CA ASN A 37 -2.24 2.56 2.98
C ASN A 37 -1.36 3.81 2.74
N ALA A 38 -0.06 3.61 2.62
CA ALA A 38 0.92 4.67 2.53
C ALA A 38 0.80 5.50 1.23
N LEU A 39 0.56 4.86 0.08
CA LEU A 39 0.41 5.56 -1.20
C LEU A 39 -0.95 6.20 -1.43
N ARG A 40 -1.93 5.97 -0.54
CA ARG A 40 -3.18 6.75 -0.54
C ARG A 40 -3.02 8.10 0.12
N LEU A 41 -1.95 8.29 0.90
CA LEU A 41 -1.64 9.59 1.50
C LEU A 41 -1.07 10.48 0.40
N VAL A 42 -1.78 11.57 0.10
CA VAL A 42 -1.36 12.56 -0.90
C VAL A 42 0.00 13.14 -0.55
N ASP A 43 0.23 13.39 0.74
CA ASP A 43 1.49 13.90 1.25
C ASP A 43 2.56 12.81 1.38
N GLY A 44 2.22 11.53 1.20
CA GLY A 44 3.15 10.42 1.33
C GLY A 44 3.46 10.04 2.77
N PHE A 45 4.65 9.48 2.99
CA PHE A 45 5.10 8.97 4.28
C PHE A 45 6.63 9.11 4.46
N PRO A 46 7.11 9.28 5.70
CA PRO A 46 8.54 9.24 5.99
C PRO A 46 9.17 7.89 5.62
N THR A 47 10.33 7.92 4.95
CA THR A 47 11.10 6.73 4.54
C THR A 47 11.38 5.80 5.73
N VAL A 48 11.60 6.37 6.92
CA VAL A 48 11.85 5.62 8.17
C VAL A 48 10.66 4.79 8.64
N LEU A 49 9.42 5.25 8.40
CA LEU A 49 8.21 4.51 8.81
C LEU A 49 8.12 3.16 8.11
N PHE A 50 8.69 3.04 6.91
CA PHE A 50 8.71 1.78 6.18
C PHE A 50 9.50 0.71 6.94
N GLY A 51 10.72 1.04 7.39
CA GLY A 51 11.56 0.13 8.15
C GLY A 51 10.99 -0.19 9.54
N GLU A 52 10.44 0.82 10.22
CA GLU A 52 9.87 0.67 11.56
C GLU A 52 8.59 -0.21 11.58
N ARG A 53 7.78 -0.17 10.52
CA ARG A 53 6.47 -0.87 10.49
C ARG A 53 6.51 -2.25 9.87
N THR A 54 7.44 -2.51 8.95
CA THR A 54 7.54 -3.82 8.30
C THR A 54 8.48 -4.78 9.04
N GLY A 55 9.39 -4.25 9.88
CA GLY A 55 10.39 -5.06 10.60
C GLY A 55 11.34 -5.83 9.67
N MET A 56 11.31 -5.53 8.36
CA MET A 56 12.08 -6.22 7.33
C MET A 56 13.26 -5.35 6.90
N ALA A 57 14.37 -6.01 6.57
CA ALA A 57 15.47 -5.36 5.87
C ALA A 57 14.92 -4.79 4.55
N SER A 58 15.07 -3.50 4.34
CA SER A 58 14.45 -2.72 3.26
C SER A 58 14.82 -3.16 1.83
N THR A 59 15.61 -4.24 1.68
CA THR A 59 16.20 -4.70 0.42
C THR A 59 15.17 -5.17 -0.61
N GLY A 60 14.07 -5.79 -0.19
CA GLY A 60 13.01 -6.25 -1.10
C GLY A 60 12.18 -5.12 -1.73
N MET A 61 12.31 -3.89 -1.22
CA MET A 61 11.42 -2.77 -1.57
C MET A 61 12.13 -1.65 -2.32
N ILE A 62 13.46 -1.68 -2.33
CA ILE A 62 14.29 -0.75 -3.09
C ILE A 62 13.96 -0.88 -4.59
N GLY A 63 13.91 -2.10 -5.13
CA GLY A 63 13.63 -2.33 -6.56
C GLY A 63 12.28 -1.77 -7.02
N PRO A 64 11.15 -2.14 -6.38
CA PRO A 64 9.84 -1.55 -6.67
C PRO A 64 9.79 -0.02 -6.54
N LEU A 65 10.44 0.55 -5.52
CA LEU A 65 10.49 2.01 -5.32
C LEU A 65 11.29 2.72 -6.40
N GLU A 66 12.46 2.19 -6.77
CA GLU A 66 13.27 2.71 -7.88
C GLU A 66 12.47 2.67 -9.19
N ARG A 67 11.76 1.56 -9.44
CA ARG A 67 10.91 1.46 -10.63
C ARG A 67 9.75 2.46 -10.62
N ALA A 68 9.12 2.67 -9.47
CA ALA A 68 8.05 3.66 -9.31
C ALA A 68 8.56 5.10 -9.56
N GLU A 69 9.79 5.40 -9.14
CA GLU A 69 10.46 6.68 -9.36
C GLU A 69 10.80 6.88 -10.85
N GLU A 70 11.37 5.88 -11.51
CA GLU A 70 11.65 5.89 -12.96
C GLU A 70 10.39 6.12 -13.81
N LEU A 71 9.25 5.56 -13.39
CA LEU A 71 7.96 5.73 -14.05
C LEU A 71 7.30 7.08 -13.74
N GLY A 72 7.89 7.89 -12.84
CA GLY A 72 7.35 9.15 -12.37
C GLY A 72 6.06 9.00 -11.57
N LEU A 73 5.85 7.83 -10.95
CA LEU A 73 4.68 7.53 -10.12
C LEU A 73 4.91 7.94 -8.65
N VAL A 74 6.17 7.93 -8.22
CA VAL A 74 6.57 8.36 -6.87
C VAL A 74 7.72 9.35 -6.99
N GLU A 75 7.75 10.30 -6.07
CA GLU A 75 8.91 11.11 -5.78
C GLU A 75 9.42 10.74 -4.39
N ARG A 76 10.74 10.62 -4.24
CA ARG A 76 11.37 10.36 -2.95
C ARG A 76 12.51 11.31 -2.69
N ASP A 77 12.67 11.67 -1.42
CA ASP A 77 13.87 12.29 -0.89
C ASP A 77 14.48 11.39 0.19
N ALA A 78 15.53 11.87 0.87
CA ALA A 78 16.24 11.09 1.89
C ALA A 78 15.35 10.67 3.07
N ILE A 79 14.28 11.41 3.36
CA ILE A 79 13.44 11.26 4.54
C ILE A 79 11.96 10.99 4.22
N HIS A 80 11.52 11.18 2.98
CA HIS A 80 10.11 11.17 2.61
C HIS A 80 9.84 10.58 1.23
N ILE A 81 8.74 9.83 1.11
CA ILE A 81 8.28 9.19 -0.13
C ILE A 81 6.84 9.61 -0.38
N ARG A 82 6.51 10.12 -1.56
CA ARG A 82 5.16 10.55 -1.90
C ARG A 82 4.73 10.14 -3.31
N PRO A 83 3.45 9.76 -3.52
CA PRO A 83 2.93 9.54 -4.86
C PRO A 83 2.81 10.87 -5.61
N THR A 84 3.23 10.90 -6.88
CA THR A 84 2.99 12.06 -7.75
C THR A 84 1.52 12.16 -8.12
N ALA A 85 1.10 13.26 -8.75
CA ALA A 85 -0.25 13.37 -9.30
C ALA A 85 -0.56 12.21 -10.28
N ARG A 86 0.44 11.79 -11.06
CA ARG A 86 0.35 10.61 -11.93
C ARG A 86 0.26 9.32 -11.12
N GLY A 87 1.10 9.15 -10.10
CA GLY A 87 1.04 8.00 -9.19
C GLY A 87 -0.33 7.78 -8.56
N GLN A 88 -1.01 8.87 -8.19
CA GLN A 88 -2.36 8.82 -7.63
C GLN A 88 -3.40 8.41 -8.69
N GLN A 89 -3.29 8.92 -9.92
CA GLN A 89 -4.17 8.53 -11.02
C GLN A 89 -3.99 7.05 -11.41
N TYR A 90 -2.77 6.54 -11.29
CA TYR A 90 -2.39 5.16 -11.63
C TYR A 90 -2.05 4.35 -10.38
N LEU A 91 -2.80 4.55 -9.28
CA LEU A 91 -2.49 3.94 -7.98
C LEU A 91 -2.45 2.40 -8.05
N ASN A 92 -3.32 1.78 -8.84
CA ASN A 92 -3.33 0.32 -8.99
C ASN A 92 -2.05 -0.18 -9.69
N ASP A 93 -1.60 0.51 -10.74
CA ASP A 93 -0.39 0.15 -11.48
C ASP A 93 0.85 0.37 -10.60
N LEU A 94 0.84 1.44 -9.81
CA LEU A 94 1.86 1.70 -8.80
C LEU A 94 1.90 0.60 -7.74
N LEU A 95 0.75 0.18 -7.20
CA LEU A 95 0.67 -0.90 -6.22
C LEU A 95 1.11 -2.26 -6.79
N ALA A 96 0.86 -2.50 -8.08
CA ALA A 96 1.26 -3.73 -8.75
C ALA A 96 2.78 -3.94 -8.76
N LEU A 97 3.58 -2.86 -8.72
CA LEU A 97 5.05 -2.95 -8.62
C LEU A 97 5.53 -3.59 -7.31
N PHE A 98 4.68 -3.62 -6.28
CA PHE A 98 5.00 -4.15 -4.95
C PHE A 98 4.47 -5.56 -4.71
N ILE A 99 3.87 -6.18 -5.72
CA ILE A 99 3.43 -7.58 -5.68
C ILE A 99 4.61 -8.44 -6.14
N LYS A 100 5.08 -9.36 -5.29
CA LYS A 100 6.00 -10.43 -5.73
C LYS A 100 5.23 -11.42 -6.60
N ASP A 101 5.86 -11.90 -7.68
CA ASP A 101 5.41 -13.08 -8.43
C ASP A 101 5.42 -14.35 -7.54
#